data_AF-A0A8J3MW25-F1
#
_entry.id   AF-A0A8J3MW25-F1
#
_cell.length_a   1.000
_cell.length_b   1.000
_cell.length_c   1.000
_cell.angle_alpha   90.00
_cell.angle_beta   90.00
_cell.angle_gamma   90.00
#
_symmetry.space_group_name_H-M   'P 1'
#
loop_
_entity.id
_entity.type
_entity.pdbx_description
1 polymer ?
#
loop_
_entity_poly.entity_id
_entity_poly.type
_entity_poly.pdbx_seq_one_letter_code
_entity_poly.pdbx_strand_id
1 'polypeptide(L)'
;MARLHRKVRNQRNDSLHQWSRCLVNTYETVVFEGIVPANLSKRVQPKKDEETGKYLPNGARAKSGFNTSILDAGWSQFIIFCEYKAEDAGTQVVFVNPK
;
A
#
# COMPACT_ATOMS: atom_id res chain seq x y z
N MET A 1 -13.10 6.64 20.60
CA MET A 1 -12.06 6.42 19.57
C MET A 1 -12.18 5.07 18.85
N ALA A 2 -12.31 3.93 19.53
CA ALA A 2 -12.35 2.61 18.87
C ALA A 2 -13.45 2.43 17.79
N ARG A 3 -14.67 2.98 17.99
CA ARG A 3 -15.78 2.88 17.02
C ARG A 3 -15.51 3.62 15.71
N LEU A 4 -14.89 4.81 15.78
CA LEU A 4 -14.57 5.61 14.58
C LEU A 4 -13.48 4.94 13.75
N HIS A 5 -12.40 4.46 14.38
CA HIS A 5 -11.36 3.72 13.67
C HIS A 5 -11.89 2.43 13.03
N ARG A 6 -12.82 1.73 13.68
CA ARG A 6 -13.51 0.58 13.09
C ARG A 6 -14.31 0.99 11.86
N LYS A 7 -15.09 2.08 11.92
CA LYS A 7 -15.88 2.57 10.79
C LYS A 7 -15.00 2.90 9.59
N VAL A 8 -13.91 3.65 9.80
CA VAL A 8 -12.93 3.99 8.74
C VAL A 8 -12.31 2.73 8.14
N ARG A 9 -11.86 1.79 8.98
CA ARG A 9 -11.32 0.51 8.51
C ARG A 9 -12.32 -0.27 7.65
N ASN A 10 -13.58 -0.32 8.06
CA ASN A 10 -14.62 -1.06 7.34
C ASN A 10 -14.94 -0.38 6.00
N GLN A 11 -15.05 0.96 5.98
CA GLN A 11 -15.27 1.71 4.74
C GLN A 11 -14.15 1.47 3.74
N ARG A 12 -12.89 1.58 4.19
CA ARG A 12 -11.75 1.25 3.34
C ARG A 12 -11.83 -0.18 2.81
N ASN A 13 -12.08 -1.16 3.68
CA ASN A 13 -12.15 -2.56 3.26
C ASN A 13 -13.25 -2.79 2.22
N ASP A 14 -14.43 -2.23 2.43
CA ASP A 14 -15.56 -2.29 1.50
C ASP A 14 -15.21 -1.67 0.14
N SER A 15 -14.64 -0.47 0.13
CA SER A 15 -14.16 0.16 -1.11
C SER A 15 -13.14 -0.71 -1.83
N LEU A 16 -12.14 -1.28 -1.13
CA LEU A 16 -11.15 -2.16 -1.74
C LEU A 16 -11.79 -3.40 -2.37
N HIS A 17 -12.80 -4.00 -1.73
CA HIS A 17 -13.53 -5.12 -2.33
C HIS A 17 -14.31 -4.69 -3.58
N GLN A 18 -14.99 -3.56 -3.55
CA GLN A 18 -15.76 -3.06 -4.70
C GLN A 18 -14.84 -2.76 -5.88
N TRP A 19 -13.75 -2.02 -5.65
CA TRP A 19 -12.79 -1.67 -6.69
C TRP A 19 -12.09 -2.89 -7.28
N SER A 20 -11.62 -3.82 -6.45
CA SER A 20 -10.96 -5.05 -6.95
C SER A 20 -11.92 -5.91 -7.77
N ARG A 21 -13.20 -6.02 -7.38
CA ARG A 21 -14.19 -6.77 -8.15
C ARG A 21 -14.53 -6.09 -9.48
N CYS A 22 -14.71 -4.77 -9.45
CA CYS A 22 -14.92 -3.97 -10.66
C CYS A 22 -13.77 -4.19 -11.64
N LEU A 23 -12.54 -3.99 -11.18
CA LEU A 23 -11.34 -4.05 -12.02
C LEU A 23 -11.13 -5.46 -12.62
N VAL A 24 -11.29 -6.51 -11.81
CA VAL A 24 -11.17 -7.90 -12.30
C VAL A 24 -12.28 -8.27 -13.29
N ASN A 25 -13.52 -7.82 -13.08
CA ASN A 25 -14.63 -8.14 -13.96
C ASN A 25 -14.61 -7.33 -15.26
N THR A 26 -14.00 -6.15 -15.26
CA THR A 26 -13.94 -5.26 -16.44
C THR A 26 -12.79 -5.61 -17.37
N TYR A 27 -11.66 -6.09 -16.83
CA TYR A 27 -10.46 -6.34 -17.61
C TYR A 27 -10.05 -7.81 -17.54
N GLU A 28 -9.62 -8.36 -18.67
CA GLU A 28 -9.07 -9.72 -18.77
C GLU A 28 -7.65 -9.81 -18.17
N THR A 29 -6.92 -8.69 -18.13
CA THR A 29 -5.58 -8.63 -17.55
C THR A 29 -5.41 -7.36 -16.72
N VAL A 30 -4.84 -7.54 -15.54
CA VAL A 30 -4.55 -6.50 -14.56
C VAL A 30 -3.05 -6.51 -14.30
N VAL A 31 -2.39 -5.37 -14.48
CA VAL A 31 -0.96 -5.25 -14.29
C VAL A 31 -0.66 -4.37 -13.08
N PHE A 32 0.12 -4.89 -12.15
CA PHE A 32 0.69 -4.14 -11.04
C PHE A 32 2.19 -3.96 -11.23
N GLU A 33 2.73 -2.84 -10.78
CA GLU A 33 4.16 -2.73 -10.58
C GLU A 33 4.58 -3.68 -9.44
N GLY A 34 5.67 -4.41 -9.61
CA GLY A 34 6.31 -5.29 -8.64
C GLY A 34 6.94 -4.54 -7.46
N ILE A 35 6.41 -3.37 -7.13
CA ILE A 35 6.77 -2.62 -5.95
C ILE A 35 6.13 -3.30 -4.75
N VAL A 36 6.97 -3.66 -3.78
CA VAL A 36 6.49 -4.20 -2.51
C VAL A 36 6.09 -3.04 -1.58
N PRO A 37 4.80 -2.80 -1.27
CA PRO A 37 4.38 -1.65 -0.47
C PRO A 37 4.98 -1.64 0.94
N ALA A 38 5.28 -2.82 1.49
CA ALA A 38 5.98 -2.96 2.77
C ALA A 38 7.40 -2.37 2.76
N ASN A 39 8.10 -2.40 1.61
CA ASN A 39 9.41 -1.75 1.48
C ASN A 39 9.26 -0.23 1.42
N LEU A 40 8.20 0.26 0.78
CA LEU A 40 7.90 1.69 0.71
C LEU A 40 7.48 2.26 2.07
N SER A 41 6.82 1.50 2.93
CA SER A 41 6.37 1.98 4.24
C SER A 41 7.42 1.86 5.35
N LYS A 42 8.67 1.49 5.03
CA LYS A 42 9.76 1.45 6.01
C LYS A 42 10.06 2.83 6.57
N ARG A 43 10.39 2.86 7.87
CA ARG A 43 10.80 4.09 8.56
C ARG A 43 12.18 4.52 8.08
N VAL A 44 12.41 5.82 7.93
CA VAL A 44 13.75 6.36 7.64
C VAL A 44 14.66 6.14 8.83
N GLN A 45 15.87 5.65 8.58
CA GLN A 45 16.86 5.47 9.63
C GLN A 45 17.36 6.83 10.14
N PRO A 46 17.57 6.97 11.46
CA PRO A 46 18.10 8.21 12.04
C PRO A 46 19.51 8.47 11.49
N LYS A 47 19.77 9.71 11.06
CA LYS A 47 21.10 10.16 10.65
C LYS A 47 21.75 10.88 11.84
N LYS A 48 22.95 10.47 12.22
CA LYS A 48 23.75 11.12 13.26
C LYS A 48 24.97 11.76 12.62
N ASP A 49 25.39 12.87 13.19
CA ASP A 49 26.67 13.51 12.89
C ASP A 49 27.80 12.72 13.56
N GLU A 50 28.87 12.41 12.82
CA GLU A 50 29.96 11.56 13.30
C GLU A 50 30.87 12.26 14.33
N GLU A 51 31.01 13.58 14.24
CA GLU A 51 31.91 14.35 15.10
C GLU A 51 31.21 14.86 16.37
N THR A 52 29.96 15.32 16.24
CA THR A 52 29.21 15.90 17.36
C THR A 52 28.17 14.96 17.98
N GLY A 53 27.90 13.81 17.38
CA GLY A 53 26.91 12.83 17.86
C GLY A 53 25.46 13.30 17.79
N LYS A 54 25.19 14.50 17.24
CA LYS A 54 23.85 15.10 17.15
C LYS A 54 23.03 14.45 16.05
N TYR A 55 21.70 14.43 16.22
CA TYR A 55 20.79 13.95 15.18
C TYR A 55 20.64 15.01 14.08
N LEU A 56 20.82 14.57 12.83
CA LEU A 56 20.63 15.39 11.65
C LEU A 56 19.21 15.21 11.09
N PRO A 57 18.64 16.24 10.44
CA PRO A 57 17.37 16.11 9.74
C PRO A 57 17.51 15.06 8.63
N ASN A 58 16.59 14.09 8.61
CA ASN A 58 16.59 12.95 7.70
C ASN A 58 15.27 12.77 6.93
N GLY A 59 14.40 13.79 6.92
CA GLY A 59 13.10 13.71 6.23
C GLY A 59 12.08 12.77 6.87
N ALA A 60 12.30 12.30 8.10
CA ALA A 60 11.41 11.34 8.77
C ALA A 60 9.94 11.79 8.85
N ARG A 61 9.68 13.10 9.02
CA ARG A 61 8.31 13.64 9.05
C ARG A 61 7.59 13.48 7.71
N ALA A 62 8.25 13.84 6.61
CA ALA A 62 7.69 13.67 5.26
C ALA A 62 7.45 12.19 4.96
N LYS A 63 8.42 11.32 5.29
CA LYS A 63 8.26 9.87 5.12
C LYS A 63 7.11 9.31 5.96
N SER A 64 6.95 9.76 7.20
CA SER A 64 5.86 9.32 8.06
C SER A 64 4.50 9.64 7.45
N GLY A 65 4.34 10.83 6.85
CA GLY A 65 3.12 11.20 6.13
C GLY A 65 2.86 10.28 4.95
N PHE A 66 3.88 10.04 4.11
CA PHE A 66 3.79 9.12 2.98
C PHE A 66 3.43 7.68 3.40
N ASN A 67 4.02 7.19 4.49
CA ASN A 67 3.72 5.87 5.03
C ASN A 67 2.27 5.77 5.48
N THR A 68 1.74 6.81 6.14
CA THR A 68 0.32 6.88 6.49
C THR A 68 -0.56 6.80 5.25
N SER A 69 -0.23 7.52 4.17
CA SER A 69 -0.99 7.46 2.92
C SER A 69 -0.98 6.08 2.25
N ILE A 70 0.17 5.37 2.24
CA ILE A 70 0.23 3.98 1.74
C ILE A 70 -0.68 3.07 2.55
N LEU A 71 -0.62 3.17 3.88
CA LEU A 71 -1.40 2.32 4.78
C LEU A 71 -2.89 2.64 4.70
N ASP A 72 -3.24 3.91 4.50
CA ASP A 72 -4.62 4.33 4.36
C ASP A 72 -5.22 3.95 3.00
N ALA A 73 -4.44 3.97 1.93
CA ALA A 73 -4.88 3.45 0.64
C ALA A 73 -4.97 1.92 0.60
N GLY A 74 -4.29 1.20 1.51
CA GLY A 74 -4.43 -0.25 1.68
C GLY A 74 -3.88 -1.09 0.52
N TRP A 75 -2.80 -0.63 -0.13
CA TRP A 75 -2.27 -1.21 -1.37
C TRP A 75 -2.01 -2.72 -1.31
N SER A 76 -1.35 -3.21 -0.25
CA SER A 76 -1.09 -4.65 -0.11
C SER A 76 -2.38 -5.47 -0.07
N GLN A 77 -3.42 -4.98 0.61
CA GLN A 77 -4.70 -5.67 0.69
C GLN A 77 -5.43 -5.65 -0.65
N PHE A 78 -5.31 -4.54 -1.38
CA PHE A 78 -5.90 -4.39 -2.71
C PHE A 78 -5.31 -5.38 -3.72
N ILE A 79 -3.98 -5.53 -3.75
CA ILE A 79 -3.29 -6.49 -4.60
C ILE A 79 -3.80 -7.90 -4.31
N ILE A 80 -3.81 -8.31 -3.03
CA ILE A 80 -4.36 -9.62 -2.60
C ILE A 80 -5.79 -9.80 -3.09
N PHE A 81 -6.63 -8.75 -2.99
CA PHE A 81 -8.01 -8.82 -3.43
C PHE A 81 -8.16 -9.00 -4.93
N CYS A 82 -7.30 -8.37 -5.72
CA CYS A 82 -7.29 -8.57 -7.17
C CYS A 82 -6.80 -9.97 -7.52
N GLU A 83 -5.73 -10.47 -6.87
CA GLU A 83 -5.19 -11.82 -7.11
C GLU A 83 -6.27 -12.90 -6.92
N TYR A 84 -6.87 -13.02 -5.74
CA TYR A 84 -7.84 -14.11 -5.50
C TYR A 84 -9.12 -13.97 -6.33
N LYS A 85 -9.55 -12.75 -6.66
CA LYS A 85 -10.73 -12.55 -7.51
C LYS A 85 -10.45 -12.85 -8.97
N ALA A 86 -9.22 -12.57 -9.41
CA ALA A 86 -8.79 -12.85 -10.77
C ALA A 86 -8.70 -14.36 -11.00
N GLU A 87 -8.20 -15.11 -10.00
CA GLU A 87 -8.25 -16.58 -9.99
C GLU A 87 -9.69 -17.12 -10.16
N ASP A 88 -10.68 -16.52 -9.50
CA ASP A 88 -12.10 -16.89 -9.62
C ASP A 88 -12.72 -16.49 -10.98
N ALA A 89 -12.35 -15.33 -11.50
CA ALA A 89 -12.96 -14.75 -12.71
C ALA A 89 -12.26 -15.18 -14.02
N GLY A 90 -11.13 -15.89 -13.95
CA GLY A 90 -10.30 -16.20 -15.12
C GLY A 90 -9.49 -15.01 -15.65
N THR A 91 -9.39 -13.93 -14.87
CA THR A 91 -8.58 -12.75 -15.19
C THR A 91 -7.12 -13.01 -14.82
N GLN A 92 -6.18 -12.45 -15.57
CA GLN A 92 -4.75 -12.57 -15.25
C GLN A 92 -4.26 -11.37 -14.43
N VAL A 93 -3.50 -11.62 -13.36
CA VAL A 93 -2.76 -10.58 -12.63
C VAL A 93 -1.26 -10.75 -12.90
N VAL A 94 -0.60 -9.67 -13.36
CA VAL A 94 0.82 -9.67 -13.72
C VAL A 94 1.56 -8.61 -12.93
N PHE A 95 2.76 -8.97 -12.42
CA PHE A 95 3.66 -8.02 -11.79
C PHE A 95 4.83 -7.67 -12.72
N VAL A 96 5.04 -6.38 -12.97
CA VAL A 96 6.12 -5.88 -13.83
C VAL A 96 7.20 -5.17 -13.02
N ASN A 97 8.46 -5.25 -13.46
CA ASN A 97 9.54 -4.57 -12.75
C ASN A 97 9.35 -3.04 -12.82
N PRO A 98 9.26 -2.33 -11.67
CA PRO A 98 9.30 -0.87 -11.65
C PRO A 98 10.69 -0.40 -12.10
N LYS A 99 10.78 0.27 -13.25
CA LYS A 99 12.03 0.84 -13.76
C LYS A 99 12.46 2.09 -13.01
#